data_AF-X7EGH6-F1
#
_entry.id   AF-X7EGH6-F1
#
_cell.length_a   1.000
_cell.length_b   1.000
_cell.length_c   1.000
_cell.angle_alpha   90.00
_cell.angle_beta   90.00
_cell.angle_gamma   90.00
#
_symmetry.space_group_name_H-M   'P 1'
#
loop_
_entity.id
_entity.type
_entity.pdbx_description
1 polymer ?
#
loop_
_entity_poly.entity_id
_entity_poly.type
_entity_poly.pdbx_seq_one_letter_code
_entity_poly.pdbx_strand_id
1 'polypeptide(L)'
;MRWDQFNGEYMTVVDEKGDQELEVYCPTFLREYIATLSVAGSHLIPKNLREPLGYDAVEKAFRKWRETLGDRAKRFTLHGLRKAAIIELAEAGSTDAEIQAVTGQSAEMVAYYRMKASRRALSRTAQMRRDQNGNRT
;
A
#
# COMPACT_ATOMS: atom_id res chain seq x y z
N MET A 1 -3.46 -13.39 2.53
CA MET A 1 -3.81 -12.82 3.86
C MET A 1 -5.04 -13.51 4.41
N ARG A 2 -5.00 -13.87 5.69
CA ARG A 2 -6.09 -14.46 6.48
C ARG A 2 -6.79 -13.41 7.34
N TRP A 3 -8.00 -13.71 7.79
CA TRP A 3 -8.79 -12.81 8.64
C TRP A 3 -8.15 -12.57 10.01
N ASP A 4 -7.58 -13.61 10.61
CA ASP A 4 -6.90 -13.57 11.92
C ASP A 4 -5.53 -12.88 11.90
N GLN A 5 -5.05 -12.47 10.73
CA GLN A 5 -3.86 -11.61 10.60
C GLN A 5 -4.18 -10.13 10.83
N PHE A 6 -5.43 -9.77 11.11
CA PHE A 6 -5.85 -8.42 11.46
C PHE A 6 -6.16 -8.39 12.95
N ASN A 7 -5.39 -7.60 13.72
CA ASN A 7 -5.51 -7.51 15.16
C ASN A 7 -5.59 -6.06 15.61
N GLY A 8 -6.82 -5.60 15.88
CA GLY A 8 -7.08 -4.21 16.25
C GLY A 8 -6.63 -3.25 15.15
N GLU A 9 -5.62 -2.43 15.46
CA GLU A 9 -5.08 -1.45 14.53
C GLU A 9 -3.93 -1.96 13.66
N TYR A 10 -3.43 -3.17 13.90
CA TYR A 10 -2.29 -3.74 13.21
C TYR A 10 -2.70 -4.91 12.32
N MET A 11 -1.89 -5.17 11.29
CA MET A 11 -2.00 -6.36 10.46
C MET A 11 -0.64 -7.01 10.25
N THR A 12 -0.65 -8.33 10.17
CA THR A 12 0.51 -9.15 9.86
C THR A 12 0.52 -9.50 8.38
N VAL A 13 1.58 -9.12 7.68
CA VAL A 13 1.76 -9.38 6.24
C VAL A 13 3.04 -10.17 6.04
N VAL A 14 2.96 -11.25 5.28
CA VAL A 14 4.15 -11.98 4.82
C VAL A 14 4.56 -11.44 3.47
N ASP A 15 5.86 -11.22 3.26
CA ASP A 15 6.39 -10.76 1.99
C ASP A 15 6.16 -11.78 0.86
N GLU A 16 6.40 -11.35 -0.38
CA GLU A 16 6.15 -12.19 -1.56
C GLU A 16 7.02 -13.45 -1.60
N LYS A 17 8.20 -13.42 -0.96
CA LYS A 17 9.11 -14.56 -0.90
C LYS A 17 8.75 -15.55 0.20
N GLY A 18 7.95 -15.13 1.17
CA GLY A 18 7.63 -15.95 2.34
C GLY A 18 8.66 -15.88 3.45
N ASP A 19 9.65 -15.00 3.32
CA ASP A 19 10.86 -14.98 4.15
C ASP A 19 10.76 -13.96 5.29
N GLN A 20 9.88 -12.96 5.15
CA GLN A 20 9.72 -11.91 6.13
C GLN A 20 8.26 -11.69 6.51
N GLU A 21 8.01 -11.73 7.81
CA GLU A 21 6.75 -11.31 8.41
C GLU A 21 6.87 -9.86 8.90
N LEU A 22 5.92 -9.03 8.50
CA LEU A 22 5.85 -7.61 8.81
C LEU A 22 4.57 -7.34 9.59
N GLU A 23 4.70 -6.84 10.82
CA GLU A 23 3.59 -6.25 11.57
C GLU A 23 3.52 -4.76 11.24
N VAL A 24 2.45 -4.34 10.57
CA VAL A 24 2.29 -2.98 10.08
C VAL A 24 0.95 -2.40 10.53
N TYR A 25 0.89 -1.09 10.74
CA TYR A 25 -0.36 -0.42 11.05
C TYR A 25 -1.33 -0.60 9.88
N CYS A 26 -2.51 -1.16 10.16
CA CYS A 26 -3.57 -1.34 9.18
C CYS A 26 -4.32 -0.02 9.01
N PRO A 27 -4.28 0.65 7.85
CA PRO A 27 -4.92 1.94 7.68
C PRO A 27 -6.43 1.89 7.95
N THR A 28 -7.00 2.96 8.50
CA THR A 28 -8.43 3.04 8.85
C THR A 28 -9.34 2.66 7.69
N PHE A 29 -9.08 3.19 6.49
CA PHE A 29 -9.89 2.89 5.29
C PHE A 29 -9.89 1.39 4.95
N LEU A 30 -8.77 0.68 5.19
CA LEU A 30 -8.66 -0.74 4.93
C LEU A 30 -9.44 -1.54 5.98
N ARG A 31 -9.35 -1.17 7.26
CA ARG A 31 -10.14 -1.78 8.33
C ARG A 31 -11.63 -1.62 8.08
N GLU A 32 -12.06 -0.41 7.74
CA GLU A 32 -13.46 -0.10 7.42
C GLU A 32 -13.93 -0.93 6.23
N TYR A 33 -13.15 -1.00 5.15
CA TYR A 33 -13.50 -1.82 3.99
C TYR A 33 -13.60 -3.31 4.35
N ILE A 34 -12.62 -3.86 5.07
CA ILE A 34 -12.60 -5.26 5.50
C ILE A 34 -13.83 -5.59 6.36
N ALA A 35 -14.26 -4.68 7.23
CA ALA A 35 -15.44 -4.87 8.07
C ALA A 35 -16.76 -4.99 7.26
N THR A 36 -16.78 -4.52 6.01
CA THR A 36 -17.94 -4.69 5.12
C THR A 36 -17.99 -6.03 4.40
N LEU A 37 -16.89 -6.78 4.39
CA LEU A 37 -16.79 -8.02 3.63
C LEU A 37 -17.45 -9.18 4.40
N SER A 38 -18.23 -9.99 3.71
CA SER A 38 -18.74 -11.24 4.27
C SER A 38 -17.59 -12.23 4.47
N VAL A 39 -17.42 -12.74 5.69
CA VAL A 39 -16.40 -13.74 6.00
C VAL A 39 -16.79 -15.08 5.40
N ALA A 40 -16.08 -15.48 4.35
CA ALA A 40 -16.22 -16.78 3.70
C ALA A 40 -14.87 -17.52 3.76
N GLY A 41 -14.77 -18.51 4.66
CA GLY A 41 -13.53 -19.27 4.86
C GLY A 41 -12.44 -18.49 5.60
N SER A 42 -11.20 -18.95 5.48
CA SER A 42 -10.07 -18.43 6.27
C SER A 42 -9.34 -17.22 5.66
N HIS A 43 -9.59 -16.88 4.39
CA HIS A 43 -8.84 -15.87 3.64
C HIS A 43 -9.71 -14.70 3.18
N LEU A 44 -9.13 -13.50 3.09
CA LEU A 44 -9.83 -12.30 2.56
C LEU A 44 -10.15 -12.40 1.08
N ILE A 45 -9.25 -13.01 0.31
CA ILE A 45 -9.45 -13.29 -1.11
C ILE A 45 -9.37 -14.81 -1.26
N PRO A 46 -10.48 -15.53 -1.00
CA PRO A 46 -10.48 -16.99 -1.00
C PRO A 46 -10.61 -17.55 -2.42
N LYS A 47 -9.87 -18.63 -2.71
CA LYS A 47 -10.17 -19.53 -3.83
C LYS A 47 -11.24 -20.55 -3.42
N ASN A 48 -11.21 -20.97 -2.15
CA ASN A 48 -12.20 -21.82 -1.48
C ASN A 48 -12.15 -21.57 0.04
N LEU A 49 -12.84 -22.38 0.84
CA LEU A 49 -12.93 -22.19 2.31
C LEU A 49 -11.58 -22.16 3.04
N ARG A 50 -10.51 -22.74 2.47
CA ARG A 50 -9.21 -22.90 3.15
C ARG A 50 -8.03 -22.30 2.38
N GLU A 51 -8.13 -22.13 1.08
CA GLU A 51 -7.03 -21.68 0.23
C GLU A 51 -7.19 -20.21 -0.20
N PRO A 52 -6.10 -19.42 -0.24
CA PRO A 52 -6.11 -18.10 -0.84
C PRO A 52 -6.20 -18.18 -2.37
N LEU A 53 -6.66 -17.11 -2.97
CA LEU A 53 -6.44 -16.86 -4.40
C LEU A 53 -4.96 -16.53 -4.63
N GLY A 54 -4.33 -17.20 -5.60
CA GLY A 54 -2.93 -16.98 -5.95
C GLY A 54 -2.70 -15.65 -6.67
N TYR A 55 -1.44 -15.18 -6.66
CA TYR A 55 -1.05 -13.92 -7.28
C TYR A 55 -1.47 -13.82 -8.76
N ASP A 56 -1.21 -14.86 -9.56
CA ASP A 56 -1.54 -14.87 -10.99
C ASP A 56 -3.03 -14.70 -11.26
N ALA A 57 -3.89 -15.22 -10.39
CA ALA A 57 -5.33 -15.07 -10.53
C ALA A 57 -5.78 -13.64 -10.20
N VAL A 58 -5.16 -13.01 -9.19
CA VAL A 58 -5.38 -11.60 -8.86
C VAL A 58 -4.85 -10.68 -9.97
N GLU A 59 -3.64 -10.94 -10.48
CA GLU A 59 -3.03 -10.20 -11.60
C GLU A 59 -3.89 -10.31 -12.86
N LYS A 60 -4.38 -11.51 -13.18
CA LYS A 60 -5.27 -11.72 -14.33
C LYS A 60 -6.57 -10.93 -14.18
N ALA A 61 -7.18 -10.93 -12.99
CA ALA A 61 -8.38 -10.14 -12.71
C ALA A 61 -8.09 -8.63 -12.83
N PHE A 62 -6.99 -8.15 -12.27
CA PHE A 62 -6.53 -6.78 -12.38
C PHE A 62 -6.30 -6.38 -13.85
N ARG A 63 -5.63 -7.22 -14.63
CA ARG A 63 -5.36 -6.96 -16.06
C ARG A 63 -6.65 -6.84 -16.85
N LYS A 64 -7.61 -7.74 -16.63
CA LYS A 64 -8.93 -7.71 -17.27
C LYS A 64 -9.67 -6.42 -16.93
N TRP A 65 -9.68 -6.01 -15.66
CA TRP A 65 -10.26 -4.74 -15.26
C TRP A 65 -9.55 -3.54 -15.91
N ARG A 66 -8.22 -3.52 -15.90
CA ARG A 66 -7.38 -2.46 -16.48
C ARG A 66 -7.65 -2.26 -17.98
N GLU A 67 -7.94 -3.31 -18.73
CA GLU A 67 -8.30 -3.22 -20.16
C GLU A 67 -9.55 -2.36 -20.40
N THR A 68 -10.45 -2.27 -19.42
CA THR A 68 -11.66 -1.42 -19.51
C THR A 68 -11.37 0.08 -19.39
N LEU A 69 -10.16 0.48 -18.97
CA LEU A 69 -9.78 1.88 -18.70
C LEU A 69 -9.13 2.59 -19.92
N GLY A 70 -9.00 1.89 -21.05
CA GLY A 70 -8.43 2.40 -22.29
C GLY A 70 -6.90 2.35 -22.37
N ASP A 71 -6.35 2.78 -23.52
CA ASP A 71 -4.95 2.52 -23.89
C ASP A 71 -3.92 3.12 -22.92
N ARG A 72 -4.21 4.28 -22.34
CA ARG A 72 -3.31 4.94 -21.37
C ARG A 72 -3.08 4.09 -20.11
N ALA A 73 -4.00 3.19 -19.78
CA ALA A 73 -3.88 2.33 -18.61
C ALA A 73 -2.98 1.11 -18.84
N LYS A 74 -2.68 0.74 -20.10
CA LYS A 74 -1.92 -0.47 -20.46
C LYS A 74 -0.49 -0.52 -19.90
N ARG A 75 0.08 0.62 -19.50
CA ARG A 75 1.41 0.71 -18.87
C ARG A 75 1.42 0.42 -17.37
N PHE A 76 0.26 0.41 -16.71
CA PHE A 76 0.18 0.19 -15.26
C PHE A 76 0.02 -1.29 -14.94
N THR A 77 0.70 -1.74 -13.88
CA THR A 77 0.73 -3.15 -13.47
C THR A 77 0.29 -3.27 -12.02
N LEU A 78 -0.13 -4.48 -11.61
CA LEU A 78 -0.46 -4.77 -10.22
C LEU A 78 0.75 -4.53 -9.31
N HIS A 79 1.94 -4.98 -9.72
CA HIS A 79 3.19 -4.69 -9.01
C HIS A 79 3.48 -3.18 -8.89
N GLY A 80 3.02 -2.38 -9.85
CA GLY A 80 3.13 -0.93 -9.84
C GLY A 80 2.39 -0.26 -8.68
N LEU A 81 1.37 -0.90 -8.10
CA LEU A 81 0.64 -0.35 -6.94
C LEU A 81 1.55 -0.18 -5.72
N ARG A 82 2.45 -1.14 -5.46
CA ARG A 82 3.42 -1.03 -4.35
C ARG A 82 4.38 0.14 -4.56
N LYS A 83 4.70 0.47 -5.80
CA LYS A 83 5.54 1.62 -6.14
C LYS A 83 4.77 2.93 -6.06
N ALA A 84 3.48 2.93 -6.41
CA ALA A 84 2.58 4.05 -6.20
C ALA A 84 2.44 4.39 -4.71
N ALA A 85 2.33 3.37 -3.83
CA ALA A 85 2.27 3.59 -2.38
C ALA A 85 3.49 4.35 -1.83
N ILE A 86 4.71 4.09 -2.33
CA ILE A 86 5.91 4.88 -1.97
C ILE A 86 5.71 6.37 -2.32
N ILE A 87 5.19 6.64 -3.52
CA ILE A 87 4.95 8.00 -4.01
C ILE A 87 3.89 8.68 -3.14
N GLU A 88 2.75 8.04 -2.91
CA GLU A 88 1.63 8.58 -2.14
C GLU A 88 2.03 8.89 -0.69
N LEU A 89 2.77 7.99 -0.03
CA LEU A 89 3.28 8.22 1.33
C LEU A 89 4.31 9.37 1.35
N ALA A 90 5.19 9.45 0.35
CA ALA A 90 6.10 10.57 0.23
C ALA A 90 5.35 11.91 0.06
N GLU A 91 4.29 11.95 -0.76
CA GLU A 91 3.45 13.14 -0.95
C GLU A 91 2.66 13.54 0.30
N ALA A 92 2.24 12.55 1.11
CA ALA A 92 1.71 12.76 2.46
C ALA A 92 2.78 13.29 3.44
N GLY A 93 4.04 13.30 3.01
CA GLY A 93 5.17 13.84 3.73
C GLY A 93 5.73 12.89 4.78
N SER A 94 5.54 11.58 4.60
CA SER A 94 6.22 10.53 5.36
C SER A 94 7.73 10.57 5.12
N THR A 95 8.49 10.17 6.13
CA THR A 95 9.94 9.94 6.07
C THR A 95 10.26 8.66 5.31
N ASP A 96 11.51 8.49 4.88
CA ASP A 96 11.93 7.27 4.19
C ASP A 96 11.80 6.03 5.09
N ALA A 97 12.07 6.18 6.40
CA ALA A 97 11.90 5.11 7.37
C ALA A 97 10.43 4.69 7.54
N GLU A 98 9.51 5.66 7.62
CA GLU A 98 8.06 5.36 7.66
C GLU A 98 7.59 4.65 6.39
N ILE A 99 8.08 5.06 5.22
CA ILE A 99 7.74 4.41 3.94
C ILE A 99 8.29 2.97 3.91
N GLN A 100 9.52 2.75 4.36
CA GLN A 100 10.10 1.40 4.43
C GLN A 100 9.30 0.50 5.38
N ALA A 101 8.93 1.02 6.55
CA ALA A 101 8.13 0.28 7.53
C ALA A 101 6.79 -0.18 6.95
N VAL A 102 6.13 0.65 6.13
CA VAL A 102 4.84 0.30 5.50
C VAL A 102 5.01 -0.62 4.30
N THR A 103 6.02 -0.37 3.45
CA THR A 103 6.12 -1.01 2.14
C THR A 103 7.04 -2.23 2.08
N GLY A 104 7.90 -2.43 3.09
CA GLY A 104 8.94 -3.46 3.11
C GLY A 104 9.98 -3.32 2.00
N GLN A 105 10.10 -2.14 1.37
CA GLN A 105 11.01 -1.90 0.25
C GLN A 105 12.40 -1.49 0.74
N SER A 106 13.41 -1.78 -0.08
CA SER A 106 14.78 -1.34 0.21
C SER A 106 14.91 0.18 0.19
N ALA A 107 15.94 0.70 0.85
CA ALA A 107 16.20 2.13 0.89
C ALA A 107 16.40 2.75 -0.50
N GLU A 108 17.07 2.03 -1.40
CA GLU A 108 17.30 2.46 -2.78
C GLU A 108 15.98 2.57 -3.55
N MET A 109 15.07 1.61 -3.34
CA MET A 109 13.76 1.63 -3.99
C MET A 109 12.89 2.76 -3.46
N VAL A 110 12.91 3.02 -2.16
CA VAL A 110 12.20 4.15 -1.55
C VAL A 110 12.75 5.47 -2.09
N ALA A 111 14.06 5.66 -2.08
CA ALA A 111 14.70 6.87 -2.60
C ALA A 111 14.35 7.12 -4.08
N TYR A 112 14.45 6.09 -4.93
CA TYR A 112 14.15 6.19 -6.35
C TYR A 112 12.71 6.62 -6.64
N TYR A 113 11.73 5.99 -5.97
CA TYR A 113 10.31 6.31 -6.21
C TYR A 113 9.88 7.59 -5.50
N ARG A 114 10.48 7.95 -4.36
CA ARG A 114 10.25 9.24 -3.69
C ARG A 114 10.58 10.42 -4.60
N MET A 115 11.62 10.33 -5.42
CA MET A 115 11.96 11.38 -6.39
C MET A 115 10.85 11.65 -7.42
N LYS A 116 9.93 10.70 -7.62
CA LYS A 116 8.78 10.84 -8.52
C LYS A 116 7.56 11.48 -7.85
N ALA A 117 7.62 11.75 -6.54
CA ALA A 117 6.58 12.46 -5.81
C ALA A 117 6.44 13.91 -6.29
N SER A 118 5.21 14.41 -6.24
CA SER A 118 4.85 15.74 -6.70
C SER A 118 5.63 16.82 -5.95
N ARG A 119 6.60 17.43 -6.63
CA ARG A 119 7.36 18.59 -6.10
C ARG A 119 6.44 19.70 -5.63
N ARG A 120 5.29 19.90 -6.28
CA ARG A 120 4.27 20.89 -5.90
C ARG A 120 3.60 20.54 -4.57
N ALA A 121 3.21 19.28 -4.38
CA ALA A 121 2.61 18.83 -3.13
C ALA A 121 3.63 18.89 -1.98
N LEU A 122 4.84 18.35 -2.23
CA LEU A 122 5.93 18.36 -1.27
C LEU A 122 6.34 19.78 -0.85
N SER A 123 6.47 20.71 -1.79
CA SER A 123 6.85 22.09 -1.46
C SER A 123 5.80 22.76 -0.58
N ARG A 124 4.51 22.57 -0.88
CA ARG A 124 3.41 23.09 -0.06
C ARG A 124 3.45 22.51 1.35
N THR A 125 3.53 21.19 1.49
CA THR A 125 3.58 20.52 2.79
C THR A 125 4.80 20.97 3.60
N ALA A 126 5.96 21.12 2.97
CA ALA A 126 7.18 21.59 3.63
C ALA A 126 7.05 23.03 4.16
N GLN A 127 6.48 23.95 3.38
CA GLN A 127 6.27 25.32 3.84
C GLN A 127 5.20 25.40 4.94
N MET A 128 4.09 24.67 4.81
CA MET A 128 3.07 24.62 5.86
C MET A 128 3.63 24.12 7.21
N ARG A 129 4.47 23.08 7.19
CA ARG A 129 5.15 22.59 8.40
C ARG A 129 6.11 23.64 8.98
N ARG A 130 6.84 24.37 8.12
CA ARG A 130 7.73 25.47 8.54
C ARG A 130 6.93 26.56 9.26
N ASP A 131 5.82 27.01 8.68
CA ASP A 131 4.99 28.09 9.25
C ASP A 131 4.37 27.67 10.59
N GLN A 132 3.88 26.43 10.70
CA GLN A 132 3.35 25.88 11.95
C GLN A 132 4.40 25.80 13.06
N ASN A 133 5.65 25.48 12.71
CA ASN A 133 6.74 25.43 13.67
C ASN A 133 7.26 26.83 14.03
N GLY A 134 7.16 27.80 13.12
CA GLY A 134 7.51 29.21 13.35
C GLY A 134 6.54 29.95 14.27
N ASN A 135 5.28 29.51 14.36
CA ASN A 135 4.26 30.05 15.26
C ASN A 135 4.38 29.57 16.73
N ARG A 136 5.52 28.98 17.12
CA ARG A 136 5.82 28.49 18.49
C ARG A 136 6.79 29.37 19.28
N THR A 137 7.00 30.62 18.86
CA THR A 137 7.70 31.68 19.61
C THR A 137 6.80 32.87 19.79
#